data_AF-A0A960WQR9-F1
#
_entry.id   AF-A0A960WQR9-F1
#
_cell.length_a   1.000
_cell.length_b   1.000
_cell.length_c   1.000
_cell.angle_alpha   90.00
_cell.angle_beta   90.00
_cell.angle_gamma   90.00
#
_symmetry.space_group_name_H-M   'P 1'
#
loop_
_entity.id
_entity.type
_entity.pdbx_description
1 polymer ?
#
loop_
_entity_poly.entity_id
_entity_poly.type
_entity_poly.pdbx_seq_one_letter_code
_entity_poly.pdbx_strand_id
1 'polypeptide(L)' 'DDKAPLFTYLTSAENPDKQGDIGWNFEKFLVGKDGKLIRRFVTRTQPDDAEVIAAIEKALAE' A
#
# COMPACT_ATOMS: atom_id res chain seq x y z
N ASP A 1 3.54 22.42 1.91
CA ASP A 1 2.73 21.20 1.73
C ASP A 1 2.88 20.42 3.02
N ASP A 2 1.86 20.46 3.88
CA ASP A 2 1.93 20.05 5.30
C ASP A 2 1.77 18.52 5.48
N LYS A 3 2.04 17.75 4.44
CA LYS A 3 1.97 16.29 4.46
C LYS A 3 3.13 15.74 5.30
N ALA A 4 2.82 14.84 6.23
CA ALA A 4 3.84 14.12 6.99
C ALA A 4 4.78 13.35 6.01
N PRO A 5 6.09 13.24 6.29
CA PRO A 5 7.04 12.56 5.40
C PRO A 5 6.62 11.14 5.03
N LEU A 6 6.06 10.39 5.97
CA LEU A 6 5.52 9.04 5.73
C LEU A 6 4.35 9.06 4.73
N PHE A 7 3.45 10.03 4.83
CA PHE A 7 2.30 10.13 3.92
C PHE A 7 2.75 10.46 2.50
N THR A 8 3.73 11.35 2.35
CA THR A 8 4.37 11.62 1.05
C THR A 8 5.01 10.35 0.50
N TYR A 9 5.80 9.63 1.30
CA TYR A 9 6.39 8.36 0.88
C TYR A 9 5.34 7.36 0.38
N LEU A 10 4.29 7.12 1.15
CA LEU A 10 3.25 6.13 0.79
C LEU A 10 2.49 6.50 -0.49
N THR A 11 2.36 7.79 -0.80
CA THR A 11 1.62 8.25 -2.00
C THR A 11 2.50 8.41 -3.25
N SER A 12 3.82 8.52 -3.10
CA SER A 12 4.74 8.73 -4.23
C SER A 12 5.75 7.60 -4.48
N ALA A 13 5.89 6.63 -3.57
CA ALA A 13 6.84 5.54 -3.74
C ALA A 13 6.47 4.63 -4.92
N GLU A 14 7.48 4.24 -5.69
CA GLU A 14 7.32 3.33 -6.81
C GLU A 14 6.92 1.94 -6.34
N ASN A 15 5.89 1.38 -6.96
CA ASN A 15 5.35 0.05 -6.72
C ASN A 15 4.54 -0.38 -7.96
N PRO A 16 4.16 -1.66 -8.09
CA PRO A 16 3.42 -2.16 -9.25
C PRO A 16 2.00 -1.58 -9.41
N ASP A 17 1.45 -0.90 -8.40
CA ASP A 17 0.09 -0.37 -8.39
C ASP A 17 0.07 1.17 -8.60
N LYS A 18 -1.13 1.77 -8.50
CA LYS A 18 -1.36 3.20 -8.75
C LYS A 18 -0.58 4.10 -7.76
N GLN A 19 0.13 5.08 -8.29
CA GLN A 19 0.79 6.15 -7.53
C GLN A 19 -0.07 7.42 -7.48
N GLY A 20 0.27 8.34 -6.58
CA GLY A 20 -0.38 9.64 -6.42
C GLY A 20 -1.32 9.72 -5.23
N ASP A 21 -2.13 10.78 -5.20
CA ASP A 21 -2.99 11.12 -4.05
C ASP A 21 -3.99 10.01 -3.69
N ILE A 22 -4.46 10.06 -2.44
CA ILE A 22 -5.52 9.19 -1.93
C ILE A 22 -6.85 9.56 -2.60
N GLY A 23 -7.50 8.59 -3.22
CA GLY A 23 -8.78 8.79 -3.89
C GLY A 23 -9.96 8.86 -2.92
N TRP A 24 -9.98 8.00 -1.91
CA TRP A 24 -11.02 8.02 -0.87
C TRP A 24 -10.53 7.42 0.45
N ASN A 25 -11.34 7.56 1.50
CA ASN A 25 -11.06 6.93 2.79
C ASN A 25 -10.88 5.42 2.64
N PHE A 26 -10.03 4.83 3.47
CA PHE A 26 -9.74 3.39 3.53
C PHE A 26 -8.98 2.81 2.32
N GLU A 27 -8.09 3.55 1.68
CA GLU A 27 -7.01 2.91 0.90
C GLU A 27 -6.02 2.19 1.83
N LYS A 28 -5.36 1.14 1.32
CA LYS A 28 -4.43 0.32 2.10
C LYS A 28 -3.07 0.27 1.42
N PHE A 29 -2.02 0.25 2.23
CA PHE A 29 -0.64 0.13 1.79
C PHE A 29 -0.01 -1.10 2.44
N LEU A 30 0.63 -1.95 1.64
CA LEU A 30 1.40 -3.08 2.12
C LEU A 30 2.88 -2.72 2.08
N VAL A 31 3.51 -2.64 3.25
CA VAL A 31 4.93 -2.31 3.41
C VAL A 31 5.69 -3.55 3.83
N GLY A 32 6.81 -3.82 3.17
CA GLY A 32 7.69 -4.95 3.44
C GLY A 32 8.52 -4.82 4.71
N LYS A 33 9.15 -5.92 5.12
CA LYS A 33 10.06 -5.97 6.28
C LYS A 33 11.27 -5.03 6.10
N ASP A 34 11.64 -4.72 4.86
CA ASP A 34 12.71 -3.79 4.50
C ASP A 34 12.25 -2.32 4.41
N GLY A 35 10.99 -2.04 4.76
CA GLY A 35 10.39 -0.72 4.71
C GLY A 35 9.95 -0.26 3.32
N LYS A 36 10.06 -1.10 2.27
CA LYS A 36 9.61 -0.74 0.93
C LYS A 36 8.11 -0.92 0.76
N LEU A 37 7.47 0.01 0.05
CA LEU A 37 6.08 -0.15 -0.38
C LEU A 37 6.00 -1.26 -1.45
N ILE A 38 5.29 -2.34 -1.13
CA ILE A 38 5.17 -3.51 -2.01
C ILE A 38 3.89 -3.42 -2.85
N ARG A 39 2.76 -3.07 -2.23
CA ARG A 39 1.44 -2.96 -2.89
C ARG A 39 0.61 -1.81 -2.33
N ARG A 40 -0.33 -1.32 -3.14
CA ARG A 40 -1.40 -0.40 -2.76
C ARG A 40 -2.76 -0.93 -3.21
N PHE A 41 -3.73 -0.94 -2.29
CA PHE A 41 -5.09 -1.38 -2.55
C PHE A 41 -6.06 -0.20 -2.45
N VAL A 42 -6.95 -0.11 -3.45
CA VAL A 42 -7.98 0.92 -3.49
C VAL A 42 -9.02 0.72 -2.39
N THR A 43 -9.78 1.77 -2.08
CA THR A 43 -10.82 1.76 -1.04
C THR A 43 -11.75 0.55 -1.07
N ARG A 44 -12.13 0.11 -2.28
CA ARG A 44 -13.12 -0.95 -2.48
C ARG A 44 -12.61 -2.36 -2.13
N THR A 45 -11.30 -2.59 -2.19
CA THR A 45 -10.68 -3.85 -1.77
C THR A 45 -10.87 -4.01 -0.26
N GLN A 46 -11.51 -5.09 0.20
CA GLN A 46 -11.66 -5.37 1.61
C GLN A 46 -10.31 -5.77 2.23
N PRO A 47 -10.07 -5.47 3.52
CA PRO A 47 -8.83 -5.88 4.19
C PRO A 47 -8.56 -7.40 4.19
N ASP A 48 -9.61 -8.21 4.09
CA ASP A 48 -9.59 -9.68 4.07
C ASP A 48 -9.82 -10.28 2.67
N ASP A 49 -9.81 -9.45 1.61
CA ASP A 49 -9.88 -9.95 0.24
C ASP A 49 -8.70 -10.89 -0.06
N ALA A 50 -8.96 -11.92 -0.86
CA ALA A 50 -7.96 -12.93 -1.22
C ALA A 50 -6.69 -12.33 -1.83
N GLU A 51 -6.81 -11.22 -2.56
CA GLU A 51 -5.65 -10.51 -3.13
C GLU A 51 -4.75 -9.86 -2.06
N VAL A 52 -5.33 -9.38 -0.96
CA VAL A 52 -4.58 -8.77 0.15
C VAL A 52 -3.87 -9.86 0.94
N ILE A 53 -4.58 -10.95 1.27
CA ILE A 53 -4.03 -12.10 1.98
C ILE A 53 -2.86 -12.69 1.19
N ALA A 54 -3.04 -12.98 -0.10
CA ALA A 54 -1.99 -13.53 -0.95
C ALA A 54 -0.75 -12.61 -1.04
N ALA A 55 -0.96 -11.29 -1.08
CA ALA A 55 0.16 -10.34 -1.08
C ALA A 55 0.92 -10.33 0.24
N ILE A 56 0.22 -10.44 1.37
CA ILE A 56 0.83 -10.56 2.71
C ILE A 56 1.60 -11.88 2.83
N GLU A 57 1.01 -13.00 2.45
CA GLU A 57 1.67 -14.32 2.50
C GLU A 57 2.95 -14.34 1.65
N LYS A 58 2.90 -13.75 0.46
CA LYS A 58 4.10 -13.58 -0.38
C LYS A 58 5.17 -12.76 0.33
N ALA A 59 4.82 -11.61 0.91
CA ALA A 59 5.76 -10.75 1.62
C ALA A 59 6.33 -11.40 2.90
N LEU A 60 5.63 -12.37 3.49
CA LEU A 60 6.11 -13.13 4.65
C LEU A 60 7.13 -14.21 4.27
N ALA A 61 6.99 -14.79 3.08
CA ALA A 61 7.87 -15.85 2.56
C ALA A 61 9.24 -15.36 2.08
N GLU A 62 9.41 -14.04 1.94
CA GLU A 62 10.68 -13.34 1.68
C GLU A 62 11.49 -13.10 2.98
#